data_AF-A0A2V8ETY7-F1
#
_entry.id   AF-A0A2V8ETY7-F1
#
_cell.length_a   1.000
_cell.length_b   1.000
_cell.length_c   1.000
_cell.angle_alpha   90.00
_cell.angle_beta   90.00
_cell.angle_gamma   90.00
#
_symmetry.space_group_name_H-M   'P 1'
#
loop_
_entity.id
_entity.type
_entity.pdbx_description
1 polymer ?
#
loop_
_entity_poly.entity_id
_entity_poly.type
_entity_poly.pdbx_seq_one_letter_code
_entity_poly.pdbx_strand_id
1 'polypeptide(L)' 'MIPRSTPGAFLGWILLAALPLAVEIAAGAGQGATPAAQSAEYFESKVRPVLSANCYDCHGDMQMAGLRLDSRDGLL' A
#
# COMPACT_ATOMS: atom_id res chain seq x y z
N MET A 1 11.91 54.76 3.35
CA MET A 1 13.09 53.86 3.22
C MET A 1 12.69 52.45 3.65
N ILE A 2 12.51 51.53 2.71
CA ILE A 2 12.34 50.09 2.98
C ILE A 2 13.36 49.39 2.07
N PRO A 3 14.33 48.62 2.61
CA PRO A 3 15.30 47.93 1.78
C PRO A 3 14.61 46.79 1.00
N ARG A 4 14.91 46.73 -0.29
CA ARG A 4 14.40 45.75 -1.24
C ARG A 4 15.10 44.42 -0.99
N SER A 5 14.40 43.47 -0.37
CA SER A 5 14.89 42.09 -0.20
C SER A 5 15.15 41.45 -1.56
N THR A 6 16.40 41.09 -1.84
CA THR A 6 16.82 40.32 -3.00
C THR A 6 16.31 38.87 -2.89
N PRO A 7 15.52 38.35 -3.85
CA PRO A 7 14.92 37.01 -3.78
C PRO A 7 15.94 35.84 -3.88
N GLY A 8 17.20 36.12 -4.22
CA GLY A 8 18.22 35.10 -4.47
C GLY A 8 18.79 34.40 -3.23
N ALA A 9 18.73 35.02 -2.05
CA ALA A 9 19.27 34.42 -0.83
C ALA A 9 18.36 33.32 -0.24
N PHE A 10 17.05 33.39 -0.52
CA PHE A 10 16.09 32.42 -0.03
C PHE A 10 16.15 31.08 -0.79
N LEU A 11 16.43 31.09 -2.10
CA LEU A 11 16.56 29.86 -2.89
C LEU A 11 17.81 29.04 -2.51
N GLY A 12 18.89 29.68 -2.09
CA GLY A 12 20.12 29.00 -1.64
C GLY A 12 19.96 28.26 -0.31
N TRP A 13 19.14 28.80 0.61
CA TRP A 13 18.84 28.17 1.90
C TRP A 13 17.86 27.01 1.79
N ILE A 14 16.94 27.05 0.83
CA ILE A 14 15.99 25.95 0.59
C ILE A 14 16.70 24.70 0.03
N LEU A 15 17.76 24.85 -0.76
CA LEU A 15 18.51 23.74 -1.33
C LEU A 15 19.43 23.01 -0.32
N LEU A 16 19.89 23.70 0.73
CA LEU A 16 20.79 23.11 1.75
C LEU A 16 20.05 22.39 2.90
N ALA A 17 18.75 22.65 3.10
CA ALA A 17 17.95 22.03 4.15
C ALA A 17 17.20 20.75 3.72
N ALA A 18 17.21 20.40 2.43
CA ALA A 18 16.46 19.27 1.89
C ALA A 18 17.23 17.93 1.94
N LEU A 19 18.51 17.92 2.33
CA LEU A 19 19.36 16.73 2.22
C LEU A 19 19.11 15.59 3.24
N PRO A 20 18.53 15.77 4.45
CA PRO A 20 18.35 14.63 5.37
C PRO A 20 16.97 13.96 5.25
N LEU A 21 16.00 14.51 4.49
CA LEU A 21 14.63 13.97 4.45
C LEU A 21 14.42 12.85 3.40
N ALA A 22 15.50 12.22 2.93
CA ALA A 22 15.42 11.10 1.99
C ALA A 22 15.56 9.71 2.65
N VAL A 23 15.79 9.64 3.97
CA VAL A 23 16.23 8.41 4.67
C VAL A 23 15.11 7.69 5.45
N GLU A 24 13.83 8.00 5.22
CA GLU A 24 12.72 7.28 5.92
C GLU A 24 11.79 6.46 5.00
N ILE A 25 11.90 6.56 3.68
CA ILE A 25 10.92 5.92 2.78
C ILE A 25 11.32 4.46 2.42
N ALA A 26 12.49 3.99 2.83
CA ALA A 26 13.00 2.65 2.46
C ALA A 26 12.55 1.50 3.40
N ALA A 27 11.88 1.80 4.53
CA ALA A 27 11.51 0.77 5.52
C ALA A 27 10.16 0.07 5.23
N GLY A 28 9.53 0.33 4.08
CA GLY A 28 8.21 -0.21 3.72
C GLY A 28 8.21 -1.46 2.82
N ALA A 29 9.36 -1.94 2.36
CA ALA A 29 9.41 -3.04 1.36
C ALA A 29 9.47 -4.46 1.97
N GLY A 30 9.27 -4.60 3.28
CA GLY A 30 9.51 -5.84 4.02
C GLY A 30 8.27 -6.47 4.67
N GLN A 31 7.09 -6.37 4.08
CA GLN A 31 5.88 -7.03 4.59
C GLN A 31 5.65 -8.33 3.82
N GLY A 32 6.30 -9.42 4.23
CA GLY A 32 5.98 -10.74 3.65
C GLY A 32 7.02 -11.82 3.84
N ALA A 33 7.55 -11.99 5.05
CA ALA A 33 8.31 -13.19 5.40
C ALA A 33 7.63 -13.93 6.56
N THR A 34 6.32 -14.16 6.44
CA THR A 34 5.74 -15.35 7.08
C THR A 34 6.11 -16.56 6.20
N PRO A 35 6.37 -17.74 6.77
CA PRO A 35 6.61 -18.93 5.95
C PRO A 35 5.39 -19.14 5.05
N ALA A 36 5.54 -18.91 3.75
CA ALA A 36 4.43 -18.85 2.79
C ALA A 36 3.55 -20.11 2.78
N ALA A 37 4.13 -21.26 3.15
CA ALA A 37 3.39 -22.51 3.32
C ALA A 37 2.40 -22.45 4.50
N GLN A 38 2.79 -21.89 5.64
CA GLN A 38 1.92 -21.81 6.83
C GLN A 38 0.76 -20.83 6.62
N SER A 39 0.99 -19.74 5.89
CA SER A 39 -0.06 -18.78 5.54
C SER A 39 -1.02 -19.34 4.49
N ALA A 40 -0.55 -20.14 3.53
CA ALA A 40 -1.41 -20.83 2.57
C ALA A 40 -2.30 -21.89 3.26
N GLU A 41 -1.73 -22.74 4.12
CA GLU A 41 -2.50 -23.76 4.86
C GLU A 41 -3.61 -23.14 5.71
N TYR A 42 -3.30 -22.01 6.36
CA TYR A 42 -4.29 -21.26 7.14
C TYR A 42 -5.38 -20.66 6.24
N PHE A 43 -5.01 -20.08 5.11
CA PHE A 43 -5.98 -19.53 4.16
C PHE A 43 -6.93 -20.61 3.65
N GLU A 44 -6.40 -21.76 3.20
CA GLU A 44 -7.21 -22.85 2.67
C GLU A 44 -8.10 -23.50 3.74
N SER A 45 -7.58 -23.68 4.96
CA SER A 45 -8.32 -24.39 6.03
C SER A 45 -9.26 -23.50 6.84
N LYS A 46 -9.02 -22.18 6.91
CA LYS A 46 -9.78 -21.26 7.76
C LYS A 46 -10.50 -20.16 6.99
N VAL A 47 -9.87 -19.59 5.98
CA VAL A 47 -10.41 -18.41 5.28
C VAL A 47 -11.31 -18.84 4.12
N ARG A 48 -10.83 -19.72 3.24
CA ARG A 48 -11.53 -20.15 2.03
C ARG A 48 -12.91 -20.78 2.30
N PRO A 49 -13.14 -21.61 3.34
CA PRO A 49 -14.45 -22.17 3.63
C PRO A 49 -15.49 -21.11 3.97
N VAL A 50 -15.08 -20.06 4.71
CA VAL A 50 -15.97 -18.94 5.07
C VAL A 50 -16.36 -18.15 3.83
N LEU A 51 -15.38 -17.81 2.98
CA LEU A 51 -15.65 -17.09 1.74
C LEU A 51 -16.56 -17.92 0.81
N SER A 52 -16.27 -19.22 0.66
CA SER A 52 -17.05 -20.12 -0.19
C SER A 52 -18.51 -20.24 0.27
N ALA A 53 -18.75 -20.27 1.58
CA ALA A 53 -20.09 -20.45 2.12
C ALA A 53 -20.93 -19.17 2.16
N ASN A 54 -20.32 -17.98 2.15
CA ASN A 54 -21.03 -16.73 2.43
C ASN A 54 -20.89 -15.66 1.34
N CYS A 55 -19.91 -15.77 0.43
CA CYS A 55 -19.54 -14.66 -0.44
C CYS A 55 -19.42 -15.04 -1.91
N TYR A 56 -18.91 -16.25 -2.24
CA TYR A 56 -18.67 -16.66 -3.63
C TYR A 56 -19.94 -16.68 -4.49
N ASP A 57 -21.10 -16.99 -3.91
CA ASP A 57 -22.39 -17.01 -4.62
C ASP A 57 -22.70 -15.68 -5.33
N CYS A 58 -22.28 -14.55 -4.74
CA CYS A 58 -22.50 -13.21 -5.30
C CYS A 58 -21.22 -12.58 -5.85
N HIS A 59 -20.05 -12.88 -5.30
CA HIS A 59 -18.79 -12.19 -5.62
C HIS A 59 -17.73 -13.10 -6.25
N GLY A 60 -18.12 -14.25 -6.81
CA GLY A 60 -17.23 -15.15 -7.56
C GLY A 60 -16.99 -14.67 -9.00
N ASP A 61 -17.55 -15.39 -9.96
CA ASP A 61 -17.30 -15.17 -11.40
C ASP A 61 -17.80 -13.82 -11.94
N MET A 62 -18.72 -13.16 -11.24
CA MET A 62 -19.26 -11.86 -11.61
C MET A 62 -18.82 -10.78 -10.62
N GLN A 63 -18.39 -9.63 -11.14
CA GLN A 63 -18.02 -8.49 -10.31
C GLN A 63 -19.28 -7.76 -9.84
N MET A 64 -19.79 -8.15 -8.67
CA MET A 64 -20.96 -7.53 -8.06
C MET A 64 -20.53 -6.38 -7.15
N ALA A 65 -21.19 -5.22 -7.30
CA ALA A 65 -20.92 -4.02 -6.52
C ALA A 65 -19.42 -3.60 -6.50
N GLY A 66 -18.68 -3.91 -7.57
CA GLY A 66 -17.24 -3.61 -7.68
C GLY A 66 -16.32 -4.57 -6.94
N LEU A 67 -16.83 -5.65 -6.31
CA LEU A 67 -16.04 -6.63 -5.58
C LEU A 67 -16.02 -7.99 -6.30
N ARG A 68 -14.84 -8.62 -6.35
CA ARG A 68 -14.60 -9.94 -6.97
C ARG A 68 -13.57 -10.71 -6.13
N LEU A 69 -13.90 -11.96 -5.79
CA LEU A 69 -13.12 -12.80 -4.85
C LEU A 69 -12.33 -13.92 -5.53
N ASP A 70 -12.50 -14.11 -6.84
CA ASP A 70 -11.85 -15.19 -7.61
C ASP A 70 -10.43 -14.83 -8.08
N SER A 71 -9.99 -13.59 -7.87
CA SER A 71 -8.68 -13.08 -8.28
C SER A 71 -8.10 -12.15 -7.23
N ARG A 72 -6.77 -12.14 -7.13
CA ARG A 72 -6.08 -11.26 -6.19
C ARG A 72 -6.28 -9.78 -6.51
N ASP A 73 -6.26 -9.43 -7.80
CA ASP A 73 -6.48 -8.05 -8.22
C ASP A 73 -7.91 -7.57 -7.96
N GLY A 74 -8.90 -8.48 -7.95
CA GLY A 74 -10.27 -8.15 -7.57
C GLY A 74 -10.47 -7.79 -6.08
N LEU A 75 -9.47 -8.10 -5.24
CA LEU A 75 -9.46 -7.86 -3.79
C LEU A 75 -8.71 -6.59 -3.36
N LEU A 76 -7.92 -5.97 -4.23
CA LEU A 76 -7.01 -4.86 -3.92
C LEU A 76 -7.48 -3.55 -4.55
#